data_AF-A0A1R1XR82-F1
#
_entry.id   AF-A0A1R1XR82-F1
#
_cell.length_a   1.000
_cell.length_b   1.000
_cell.length_c   1.000
_cell.angle_alpha   90.00
_cell.angle_beta   90.00
_cell.angle_gamma   90.00
#
_symmetry.space_group_name_H-M   'P 1'
#
loop_
_entity.id
_entity.type
_entity.pdbx_description
1 polymer ?
#
loop_
_entity_poly.entity_id
_entity_poly.type
_entity_poly.pdbx_seq_one_letter_code
_entity_poly.pdbx_strand_id
1 'polypeptide(L)'
;MNQVKTQRENDSEELVKDLGTSAKKGKLEDRQGKKKFKMSYPPNQKIYEIVVENFEFIPLKFIDQIINAVTDGVLRITKLLSEFVEAELGDGIENEEAINRIETFLEYSADKNFDKFELYALRNIFNINEGLENYINSNKIQKNLAAATEEDINEALLKIEKSFKEIIIQRAIEKKLLKNIEEIDSLVKRLSEIESDLKTTFCYEESIVDGSILSPDKIKSEIKRLFDEVEKLESIGEEIEKYSVNPKIIQQVSKQTDVDAFINFHVDNVIKQNQLE
;
A
#
# COMPACT_ATOMS: atom_id res chain seq x y z
N MET A 1 47.64 -18.04 20.42
CA MET A 1 46.67 -18.63 21.39
C MET A 1 46.80 -18.05 22.81
N ASN A 2 47.98 -17.59 23.26
CA ASN A 2 48.14 -16.97 24.59
C ASN A 2 47.67 -15.51 24.69
N GLN A 3 47.72 -14.72 23.60
CA GLN A 3 47.32 -13.31 23.63
C GLN A 3 45.80 -13.08 23.78
N VAL A 4 44.97 -14.00 23.28
CA VAL A 4 43.49 -13.91 23.37
C VAL A 4 42.98 -14.20 24.79
N LYS A 5 43.74 -14.97 25.59
CA LYS A 5 43.41 -15.21 27.00
C LYS A 5 43.67 -13.97 27.85
N THR A 6 44.78 -13.27 27.60
CA THR A 6 45.17 -12.08 28.36
C THR A 6 44.20 -10.91 28.12
N GLN A 7 43.64 -10.80 26.92
CA GLN A 7 42.67 -9.76 26.59
C GLN A 7 41.31 -9.97 27.27
N ARG A 8 40.82 -11.22 27.35
CA ARG A 8 39.57 -11.55 28.06
C ARG A 8 39.66 -11.37 29.57
N GLU A 9 40.85 -11.57 30.15
CA GLU A 9 41.08 -11.30 31.58
C GLU A 9 41.05 -9.80 31.85
N ASN A 10 41.68 -8.98 30.99
CA ASN A 10 41.68 -7.52 31.12
C ASN A 10 40.28 -6.90 30.96
N ASP A 11 39.49 -7.35 29.98
CA ASP A 11 38.12 -6.85 29.77
C ASP A 11 37.20 -7.18 30.96
N SER A 12 37.47 -8.31 31.63
CA SER A 12 36.72 -8.73 32.82
C SER A 12 37.11 -7.96 34.09
N GLU A 13 38.34 -7.41 34.16
CA GLU A 13 38.78 -6.53 35.25
C GLU A 13 38.27 -5.10 35.08
N GLU A 14 38.10 -4.63 33.84
CA GLU A 14 37.58 -3.29 33.55
C GLU A 14 36.09 -3.17 33.88
N LEU A 15 35.30 -4.21 33.57
CA LEU A 15 33.88 -4.31 33.96
C LEU A 15 33.64 -4.32 35.49
N VAL A 16 34.63 -4.74 36.27
CA VAL A 16 34.54 -4.76 37.75
C VAL A 16 34.76 -3.35 38.34
N LYS A 17 35.43 -2.44 37.62
CA LYS A 17 35.64 -1.06 38.07
C LYS A 17 34.36 -0.22 38.02
N ASP A 18 33.47 -0.49 37.05
CA ASP A 18 32.21 0.26 36.88
C ASP A 18 31.10 -0.11 37.89
N LEU A 19 31.22 -1.25 38.57
CA LEU A 19 30.18 -1.75 39.50
C LEU A 19 30.40 -1.35 40.97
N GLY A 20 31.35 -0.44 41.23
CA GLY A 20 31.67 0.04 42.57
C GLY A 20 32.46 -0.99 43.41
N THR A 21 33.34 -0.50 44.26
CA THR A 21 34.29 -1.31 45.09
C THR A 21 33.63 -2.30 46.06
N SER A 22 32.30 -2.33 46.13
CA SER A 22 31.48 -3.22 46.95
C SER A 22 30.96 -4.46 46.20
N ALA A 23 31.08 -4.52 44.87
CA ALA A 23 30.64 -5.67 44.08
C ALA A 23 31.64 -6.83 44.17
N LYS A 24 31.43 -7.74 45.14
CA LYS A 24 32.16 -9.02 45.17
C LYS A 24 31.57 -9.97 44.13
N LYS A 25 32.43 -10.52 43.26
CA LYS A 25 32.12 -11.63 42.34
C LYS A 25 31.44 -12.75 43.15
N GLY A 26 30.14 -12.97 42.92
CA GLY A 26 29.40 -14.03 43.61
C GLY A 26 30.09 -15.37 43.39
N LYS A 27 30.42 -16.09 44.47
CA LYS A 27 31.00 -17.43 44.36
C LYS A 27 29.94 -18.37 43.77
N LEU A 28 30.04 -18.63 42.47
CA LEU A 28 29.24 -19.61 41.72
C LEU A 28 29.65 -21.07 42.03
N GLU A 29 30.63 -21.26 42.91
CA GLU A 29 31.18 -22.56 43.28
C GLU A 29 30.79 -22.94 44.71
N ASP A 30 30.52 -24.23 44.91
CA ASP A 30 30.37 -24.81 46.24
C ASP A 30 31.73 -24.84 46.99
N ARG A 31 31.72 -25.24 48.27
CA ARG A 31 32.95 -25.36 49.08
C ARG A 31 33.96 -26.38 48.51
N GLN A 32 33.62 -27.09 47.43
CA GLN A 32 34.43 -28.12 46.77
C GLN A 32 34.87 -27.71 45.35
N GLY A 33 34.63 -26.47 44.91
CA GLY A 33 35.07 -25.97 43.60
C GLY A 33 34.25 -26.49 42.42
N LYS A 34 33.08 -27.09 42.65
CA LYS A 34 32.15 -27.46 41.57
C LYS A 34 31.17 -26.31 41.36
N LYS A 35 30.93 -25.97 40.09
CA LYS A 35 29.87 -25.02 39.71
C LYS A 35 28.56 -25.54 40.29
N LYS A 36 27.92 -24.73 41.15
CA LYS A 36 26.71 -25.15 41.90
C LYS A 36 25.56 -25.58 41.00
N PHE A 37 25.57 -25.12 39.76
CA PHE A 37 24.57 -25.45 38.77
C PHE A 37 25.21 -25.58 37.40
N LYS A 38 24.93 -26.69 36.71
CA LYS A 38 25.40 -26.93 35.35
C LYS A 38 24.28 -26.52 34.40
N MET A 39 24.53 -25.51 33.56
CA MET A 39 23.65 -25.20 32.44
C MET A 39 23.84 -26.27 31.37
N SER A 40 22.76 -26.98 31.08
CA SER A 40 22.70 -28.03 30.07
C SER A 40 22.07 -27.49 28.80
N TYR A 41 22.75 -27.62 27.67
CA TYR A 41 22.21 -27.24 26.37
C TYR A 41 22.52 -28.35 25.35
N PRO A 42 21.52 -28.85 24.60
CA PRO A 42 20.11 -28.43 24.59
C PRO A 42 19.39 -28.71 25.93
N PRO A 43 18.34 -27.92 26.27
CA PRO A 43 17.61 -28.11 27.52
C PRO A 43 16.92 -29.48 27.53
N ASN A 44 16.81 -30.08 28.72
CA ASN A 44 16.02 -31.30 28.90
C ASN A 44 14.54 -31.01 28.61
N GLN A 45 13.80 -31.99 28.10
CA GLN A 45 12.39 -31.84 27.75
C GLN A 45 11.55 -31.28 28.91
N LYS A 46 11.77 -31.77 30.13
CA LYS A 46 11.08 -31.28 31.33
C LYS A 46 11.34 -29.78 31.60
N ILE A 47 12.58 -29.32 31.38
CA ILE A 47 12.95 -27.91 31.55
C ILE A 47 12.24 -27.07 30.49
N TYR A 48 12.25 -27.54 29.25
CA TYR A 48 11.58 -26.87 28.15
C TYR A 48 10.07 -26.74 28.39
N GLU A 49 9.41 -27.80 28.87
CA GLU A 49 7.99 -27.79 29.24
C GLU A 49 7.68 -26.76 30.33
N ILE A 50 8.49 -26.70 31.39
CA ILE A 50 8.34 -25.71 32.48
C ILE A 50 8.49 -24.27 31.95
N VAL A 51 9.47 -24.05 31.07
CA VAL A 51 9.69 -22.73 30.45
C VAL A 51 8.48 -22.35 29.61
N VAL A 52 8.03 -23.23 28.72
CA VAL A 52 6.86 -22.96 27.84
C VAL A 52 5.59 -22.72 28.66
N GLU A 53 5.37 -23.50 29.72
CA GLU A 53 4.19 -23.33 30.60
C GLU A 53 4.21 -21.98 31.34
N ASN A 54 5.38 -21.58 31.87
CA ASN A 54 5.49 -20.33 32.61
C ASN A 54 5.39 -19.10 31.70
N PHE A 55 6.06 -19.14 30.54
CA PHE A 55 6.06 -18.04 29.59
C PHE A 55 4.82 -17.99 28.70
N GLU A 56 4.04 -19.07 28.59
CA GLU A 56 2.88 -19.21 27.68
C GLU A 56 3.21 -19.03 26.19
N PHE A 57 4.48 -19.09 25.84
CA PHE A 57 4.96 -19.08 24.47
C PHE A 57 6.15 -20.00 24.31
N ILE A 58 6.41 -20.38 23.06
CA ILE A 58 7.57 -21.17 22.68
C ILE A 58 8.77 -20.21 22.51
N PRO A 59 9.86 -20.37 23.29
CA PRO A 59 11.01 -19.46 23.23
C PRO A 59 11.62 -19.32 21.82
N LEU A 60 11.70 -20.42 21.07
CA LEU A 60 12.23 -20.40 19.71
C LEU A 60 11.40 -19.48 18.80
N LYS A 61 10.07 -19.64 18.81
CA LYS A 61 9.14 -18.80 18.05
C LYS A 61 9.23 -17.32 18.44
N PHE A 62 9.44 -17.02 19.73
CA PHE A 62 9.62 -15.65 20.19
C PHE A 62 10.91 -15.03 19.65
N ILE A 63 12.01 -15.79 19.66
CA ILE A 63 13.28 -15.33 19.08
C ILE A 63 13.13 -15.14 17.57
N ASP A 64 12.49 -16.06 16.86
CA ASP A 64 12.21 -15.93 15.42
C ASP A 64 11.45 -14.64 15.11
N GLN A 65 10.47 -14.27 15.92
CA GLN A 65 9.73 -13.02 15.78
C GLN A 65 10.61 -11.78 15.96
N ILE A 66 11.57 -11.82 16.90
CA ILE A 66 12.55 -10.74 17.08
C ILE A 66 13.45 -10.64 15.85
N ILE A 67 13.98 -11.77 15.37
CA ILE A 67 14.86 -11.80 14.21
C ILE A 67 14.14 -11.22 12.99
N ASN A 68 12.91 -11.68 12.71
CA ASN A 68 12.10 -11.16 11.61
C ASN A 68 11.85 -9.65 11.74
N ALA A 69 11.50 -9.17 12.94
CA ALA A 69 11.26 -7.75 13.18
C ALA A 69 12.52 -6.89 12.94
N VAL A 70 13.70 -7.42 13.24
CA VAL A 70 14.97 -6.72 12.98
C VAL A 70 15.31 -6.73 11.50
N THR A 71 15.16 -7.87 10.81
CA THR A 71 15.37 -7.97 9.37
C THR A 71 14.45 -7.00 8.62
N ASP A 72 13.16 -6.96 8.96
CA ASP A 72 12.20 -6.00 8.40
C ASP A 72 12.60 -4.54 8.72
N GLY A 73 13.14 -4.31 9.92
CA GLY A 73 13.65 -2.99 10.33
C GLY A 73 14.85 -2.54 9.50
N VAL A 74 15.81 -3.44 9.22
CA VAL A 74 16.97 -3.17 8.37
C VAL A 74 16.52 -2.76 6.98
N LEU A 75 15.66 -3.56 6.34
CA LEU A 75 15.12 -3.27 5.01
C LEU A 75 14.36 -1.93 4.96
N ARG A 76 13.62 -1.60 6.01
CA ARG A 76 12.93 -0.31 6.10
C ARG A 76 13.92 0.86 6.18
N ILE A 77 14.97 0.72 6.98
CA ILE A 77 15.98 1.78 7.16
C ILE A 77 16.78 1.97 5.88
N THR A 78 17.19 0.91 5.19
CA THR A 78 17.92 1.00 3.92
C THR A 78 17.08 1.67 2.85
N LYS A 79 15.78 1.34 2.78
CA LYS A 79 14.84 2.03 1.90
C LYS A 79 14.73 3.53 2.19
N LEU A 80 14.53 3.91 3.46
CA LEU A 80 14.46 5.32 3.86
C LEU A 80 15.76 6.07 3.60
N LEU A 81 16.90 5.38 3.75
CA LEU A 81 18.21 5.93 3.40
C LEU A 81 18.31 6.16 1.89
N SER A 82 17.80 5.26 1.05
CA SER A 82 17.74 5.44 -0.40
C SER A 82 16.92 6.67 -0.78
N GLU A 83 15.70 6.76 -0.27
CA GLU A 83 14.80 7.91 -0.53
C GLU A 83 15.44 9.24 -0.09
N PHE A 84 16.17 9.24 1.04
CA PHE A 84 16.88 10.43 1.52
C PHE A 84 18.06 10.81 0.63
N VAL A 85 18.87 9.83 0.22
CA VAL A 85 20.04 10.06 -0.64
C VAL A 85 19.61 10.54 -2.02
N GLU A 86 18.56 9.95 -2.60
CA GLU A 86 17.97 10.39 -3.86
C GLU A 86 17.46 11.84 -3.79
N ALA A 87 16.87 12.25 -2.66
CA ALA A 87 16.36 13.61 -2.48
C ALA A 87 17.48 14.67 -2.37
N GLU A 88 18.60 14.36 -1.72
CA GLU A 88 19.69 15.32 -1.46
C GLU A 88 20.78 15.32 -2.54
N LEU A 89 21.16 14.12 -3.04
CA LEU A 89 22.28 13.93 -3.95
C LEU A 89 21.83 13.64 -5.40
N GLY A 90 20.54 13.40 -5.62
CA GLY A 90 20.00 13.00 -6.91
C GLY A 90 20.20 11.51 -7.21
N ASP A 91 19.60 11.08 -8.32
CA ASP A 91 19.71 9.70 -8.81
C ASP A 91 21.11 9.45 -9.39
N GLY A 92 21.75 8.38 -8.95
CA GLY A 92 23.12 8.04 -9.31
C GLY A 92 23.47 6.59 -9.00
N ILE A 93 23.99 5.88 -10.00
CA ILE A 93 24.33 4.46 -9.93
C ILE A 93 25.31 4.16 -8.78
N GLU A 94 26.26 5.06 -8.53
CA GLU A 94 27.23 4.90 -7.42
C GLU A 94 26.56 4.97 -6.04
N ASN A 95 25.50 5.78 -5.90
CA ASN A 95 24.74 5.92 -4.66
C ASN A 95 23.91 4.66 -4.39
N GLU A 96 23.23 4.14 -5.43
CA GLU A 96 22.47 2.89 -5.36
C GLU A 96 23.38 1.70 -5.01
N GLU A 97 24.56 1.60 -5.65
CA GLU A 97 25.56 0.58 -5.30
C GLU A 97 26.05 0.70 -3.86
N ALA A 98 26.25 1.92 -3.36
CA ALA A 98 26.68 2.14 -1.97
C ALA A 98 25.59 1.72 -0.98
N ILE A 99 24.33 2.05 -1.25
CA ILE A 99 23.17 1.65 -0.42
C ILE A 99 23.02 0.13 -0.43
N ASN A 100 23.11 -0.51 -1.58
CA ASN A 100 23.04 -1.97 -1.71
C ASN A 100 24.16 -2.66 -0.91
N ARG A 101 25.37 -2.09 -0.89
CA ARG A 101 26.48 -2.60 -0.05
C ARG A 101 26.20 -2.44 1.44
N ILE A 102 25.59 -1.32 1.85
CA ILE A 102 25.19 -1.09 3.25
C ILE A 102 24.11 -2.10 3.65
N GLU A 103 23.12 -2.35 2.80
CA GLU A 103 22.07 -3.34 3.04
C GLU A 103 22.65 -4.73 3.26
N THR A 104 23.45 -5.23 2.31
CA THR A 104 24.11 -6.55 2.44
C THR A 104 24.97 -6.62 3.70
N PHE A 105 25.68 -5.54 4.04
CA PHE A 105 26.50 -5.48 5.24
C PHE A 105 25.66 -5.54 6.53
N LEU A 106 24.55 -4.79 6.59
CA LEU A 106 23.65 -4.77 7.73
C LEU A 106 22.94 -6.11 7.90
N GLU A 107 22.48 -6.74 6.82
CA GLU A 107 21.91 -8.08 6.83
C GLU A 107 22.89 -9.10 7.38
N TYR A 108 24.11 -9.15 6.84
CA TYR A 108 25.15 -10.06 7.32
C TYR A 108 25.51 -9.81 8.79
N SER A 109 25.60 -8.54 9.20
CA SER A 109 25.90 -8.17 10.58
C SER A 109 24.75 -8.54 11.52
N ALA A 110 23.50 -8.33 11.10
CA ALA A 110 22.31 -8.71 11.86
C ALA A 110 22.29 -10.23 12.03
N ASP A 111 22.26 -11.01 10.94
CA ASP A 111 22.21 -12.48 10.94
C ASP A 111 23.23 -13.08 11.91
N LYS A 112 24.51 -12.72 11.77
CA LYS A 112 25.60 -13.22 12.61
C LYS A 112 25.48 -12.86 14.09
N ASN A 113 24.95 -11.69 14.42
CA ASN A 113 24.78 -11.26 15.80
C ASN A 113 23.50 -11.85 16.41
N PHE A 114 22.46 -12.02 15.60
CA PHE A 114 21.20 -12.60 16.02
C PHE A 114 21.27 -14.13 16.17
N ASP A 115 22.12 -14.83 15.41
CA ASP A 115 22.50 -16.23 15.67
C ASP A 115 23.08 -16.42 17.08
N LYS A 116 23.99 -15.51 17.47
CA LYS A 116 24.60 -15.54 18.81
C LYS A 116 23.61 -15.16 19.89
N PHE A 117 22.72 -14.22 19.59
CA PHE A 117 21.62 -13.84 20.48
C PHE A 117 20.67 -15.02 20.70
N GLU A 118 20.26 -15.73 19.65
CA GLU A 118 19.41 -16.92 19.74
C GLU A 118 20.05 -17.95 20.66
N LEU A 119 21.30 -18.32 20.37
CA LEU A 119 22.06 -19.25 21.20
C LEU A 119 22.20 -18.77 22.64
N TYR A 120 22.45 -17.48 22.86
CA TYR A 120 22.58 -16.91 24.19
C TYR A 120 21.25 -16.92 24.95
N ALA A 121 20.15 -16.52 24.29
CA ALA A 121 18.83 -16.44 24.87
C ALA A 121 18.31 -17.83 25.24
N LEU A 122 18.38 -18.79 24.31
CA LEU A 122 17.99 -20.17 24.57
C LEU A 122 18.88 -20.83 25.63
N ARG A 123 20.16 -20.46 25.69
CA ARG A 123 21.07 -21.05 26.67
C ARG A 123 20.99 -20.43 28.05
N ASN A 124 20.72 -19.13 28.19
CA ASN A 124 20.87 -18.43 29.48
C ASN A 124 19.58 -17.79 30.01
N ILE A 125 18.67 -17.37 29.12
CA ILE A 125 17.43 -16.69 29.50
C ILE A 125 16.30 -17.73 29.62
N PHE A 126 16.11 -18.54 28.57
CA PHE A 126 15.03 -19.52 28.48
C PHE A 126 15.45 -20.93 28.92
N ASN A 127 16.35 -21.01 29.89
CA ASN A 127 16.85 -22.29 30.38
C ASN A 127 17.01 -22.25 31.88
N ILE A 128 16.73 -23.38 32.51
CA ILE A 128 16.78 -23.57 33.94
C ILE A 128 17.98 -24.47 34.24
N ASN A 129 18.69 -24.14 35.31
CA ASN A 129 19.77 -24.97 35.81
C ASN A 129 19.28 -26.37 36.20
N GLU A 130 20.05 -27.40 35.84
CA GLU A 130 19.75 -28.78 36.24
C GLU A 130 19.62 -28.89 37.77
N GLY A 131 18.58 -29.57 38.24
CA GLY A 131 18.28 -29.77 39.66
C GLY A 131 17.37 -28.73 40.31
N LEU A 132 17.02 -27.65 39.60
CA LEU A 132 16.02 -26.66 40.06
C LEU A 132 14.61 -26.95 39.52
N GLU A 133 14.42 -27.99 38.70
CA GLU A 133 13.15 -28.26 38.02
C GLU A 133 12.02 -28.55 39.01
N ASN A 134 12.34 -29.19 40.13
CA ASN A 134 11.35 -29.58 41.14
C ASN A 134 10.99 -28.44 42.12
N TYR A 135 11.74 -27.34 42.11
CA TYR A 135 11.51 -26.17 42.98
C TYR A 135 10.72 -25.07 42.26
N ILE A 136 10.66 -25.12 40.94
CA ILE A 136 9.85 -24.22 40.15
C ILE A 136 8.42 -24.77 40.19
N ASN A 137 7.62 -24.18 41.06
CA ASN A 137 6.20 -24.49 41.09
C ASN A 137 5.56 -23.84 39.86
N SER A 138 5.21 -24.65 38.86
CA SER A 138 4.28 -24.23 37.83
C SER A 138 2.91 -24.01 38.48
N ASN A 139 2.73 -22.83 39.07
CA ASN A 139 1.57 -22.44 39.87
C ASN A 139 0.23 -22.52 39.10
N LYS A 140 0.25 -22.73 37.78
CA LYS A 140 -0.95 -22.73 36.93
C LYS A 140 -1.64 -24.09 36.90
N ILE A 141 -0.92 -25.19 36.64
CA ILE A 141 -1.53 -26.52 36.62
C ILE A 141 -1.86 -27.02 38.03
N GLN A 142 -0.98 -26.82 39.03
CA GLN A 142 -1.24 -27.34 40.38
C GLN A 142 -2.38 -26.61 41.11
N LYS A 143 -2.64 -25.33 40.82
CA LYS A 143 -3.83 -24.64 41.36
C LYS A 143 -5.13 -25.08 40.68
N ASN A 144 -5.09 -25.46 39.40
CA ASN A 144 -6.28 -25.91 38.67
C ASN A 144 -6.64 -27.38 38.92
N LEU A 145 -5.74 -28.20 39.49
CA LEU A 145 -6.06 -29.55 39.96
C LEU A 145 -6.72 -29.57 41.35
N ALA A 146 -6.87 -28.43 42.01
CA ALA A 146 -7.76 -28.32 43.16
C ALA A 146 -9.21 -28.40 42.68
N ALA A 147 -9.68 -29.64 42.45
CA ALA A 147 -11.06 -30.05 42.23
C ALA A 147 -11.97 -28.97 41.61
N ALA A 148 -11.81 -28.71 40.32
CA ALA A 148 -12.81 -27.97 39.54
C ALA A 148 -14.17 -28.62 39.78
N THR A 149 -15.17 -27.84 40.18
CA THR A 149 -16.52 -28.34 40.39
C THR A 149 -17.14 -28.72 39.03
N GLU A 150 -18.12 -29.63 39.01
CA GLU A 150 -18.85 -29.94 37.76
C GLU A 150 -19.48 -28.69 37.12
N GLU A 151 -19.82 -27.68 37.93
CA GLU A 151 -20.32 -26.38 37.49
C GLU A 151 -19.25 -25.57 36.73
N ASP A 152 -18.02 -25.52 37.22
CA ASP A 152 -16.89 -24.84 36.54
C ASP A 152 -16.58 -25.48 35.18
N ILE A 153 -16.66 -26.80 35.09
CA ILE A 153 -16.43 -27.56 33.86
C ILE A 153 -17.53 -27.26 32.83
N ASN A 154 -18.79 -27.25 33.26
CA ASN A 154 -19.93 -26.92 32.39
C ASN A 154 -19.88 -25.46 31.93
N GLU A 155 -19.49 -24.51 32.78
CA GLU A 155 -19.29 -23.11 32.39
C GLU A 155 -18.16 -22.97 31.36
N ALA A 156 -17.03 -23.67 31.55
CA ALA A 156 -15.94 -23.69 30.60
C ALA A 156 -16.36 -24.27 29.24
N LEU A 157 -17.12 -25.37 29.23
CA LEU A 157 -17.67 -25.97 28.00
C LEU A 157 -18.60 -25.01 27.27
N LEU A 158 -19.48 -24.31 27.98
CA LEU A 158 -20.34 -23.28 27.39
C LEU A 158 -19.54 -22.11 26.81
N LYS A 159 -18.48 -21.67 27.49
CA LYS A 159 -17.56 -20.63 26.97
C LYS A 159 -16.87 -21.10 25.70
N ILE A 160 -16.36 -22.33 25.69
CA ILE A 160 -15.72 -22.94 24.51
C ILE A 160 -16.70 -23.02 23.34
N GLU A 161 -17.93 -23.49 23.57
CA GLU A 161 -18.95 -23.57 22.52
C GLU A 161 -19.30 -22.18 21.96
N LYS A 162 -19.41 -21.18 22.83
CA LYS A 162 -19.65 -19.78 22.42
C LYS A 162 -18.48 -19.24 21.59
N SER A 163 -17.24 -19.40 22.05
CA SER A 163 -16.06 -18.97 21.30
C SER A 163 -15.93 -19.71 19.97
N PHE A 164 -16.29 -20.99 19.91
CA PHE A 164 -16.28 -21.75 18.65
C PHE A 164 -17.27 -21.17 17.64
N LYS A 165 -18.49 -20.83 18.09
CA LYS A 165 -19.49 -20.13 17.26
C LYS A 165 -18.97 -18.77 16.79
N GLU A 166 -18.35 -18.00 17.68
CA GLU A 166 -17.74 -16.70 17.34
C GLU A 166 -16.64 -16.85 16.28
N ILE A 167 -15.75 -17.84 16.42
CA ILE A 167 -14.69 -18.13 15.45
C ILE A 167 -15.27 -18.52 14.08
N ILE A 168 -16.33 -19.34 14.04
CA ILE A 168 -16.99 -19.70 12.76
C ILE A 168 -17.56 -18.45 12.08
N ILE A 169 -18.24 -17.59 12.84
CA ILE A 169 -18.80 -16.34 12.32
C ILE A 169 -17.67 -15.44 11.81
N GLN A 170 -16.59 -15.27 12.57
CA GLN A 170 -15.43 -14.48 12.17
C GLN A 170 -14.82 -15.01 10.88
N ARG A 171 -14.64 -16.32 10.73
CA ARG A 171 -14.15 -16.93 9.47
C ARG A 171 -15.11 -16.72 8.30
N ALA A 172 -16.42 -16.76 8.54
CA ALA A 172 -17.40 -16.48 7.50
C ALA A 172 -17.33 -15.01 7.05
N ILE A 173 -17.14 -14.07 7.99
CA ILE A 173 -16.93 -12.65 7.71
C ILE A 173 -15.63 -12.45 6.92
N GLU A 174 -14.52 -13.05 7.38
CA GLU A 174 -13.22 -12.99 6.71
C GLU A 174 -13.32 -13.46 5.25
N LYS A 175 -14.00 -14.59 5.01
CA LYS A 175 -14.24 -15.09 3.65
C LYS A 175 -15.06 -14.13 2.80
N LYS A 176 -16.04 -13.44 3.39
CA LYS A 176 -16.84 -12.43 2.68
C LYS A 176 -16.02 -11.17 2.39
N LEU A 177 -15.19 -10.74 3.32
CA LEU A 177 -14.27 -9.61 3.14
C LEU A 177 -13.27 -9.89 2.02
N LEU A 178 -12.67 -11.09 1.98
CA LEU A 178 -11.77 -11.49 0.90
C LEU A 178 -12.44 -11.42 -0.48
N LYS A 179 -13.68 -11.93 -0.61
CA LYS A 179 -14.44 -11.79 -1.86
C LYS A 179 -14.69 -10.34 -2.24
N ASN A 180 -15.04 -9.49 -1.28
CA ASN A 180 -15.25 -8.07 -1.55
C ASN A 180 -13.95 -7.39 -1.99
N ILE A 181 -12.81 -7.78 -1.43
CA ILE A 181 -11.48 -7.27 -1.85
C ILE A 181 -11.21 -7.69 -3.30
N GLU A 182 -11.42 -8.96 -3.65
CA GLU A 182 -11.27 -9.46 -5.03
C GLU A 182 -12.20 -8.72 -6.01
N GLU A 183 -13.44 -8.45 -5.62
CA GLU A 183 -14.39 -7.66 -6.41
C GLU A 183 -13.92 -6.22 -6.59
N ILE A 184 -13.46 -5.57 -5.52
CA ILE A 184 -12.93 -4.20 -5.57
C ILE A 184 -11.68 -4.13 -6.45
N ASP A 185 -10.74 -5.07 -6.33
CA ASP A 185 -9.54 -5.11 -7.16
C ASP A 185 -9.89 -5.28 -8.64
N SER A 186 -10.90 -6.09 -8.96
CA SER A 186 -11.39 -6.24 -10.33
C SER A 186 -11.99 -4.93 -10.88
N LEU A 187 -12.71 -4.17 -10.04
CA LEU A 187 -13.27 -2.88 -10.40
C LEU A 187 -12.20 -1.81 -10.57
N VAL A 188 -11.21 -1.77 -9.68
CA VAL A 188 -10.05 -0.87 -9.77
C VAL A 188 -9.29 -1.14 -11.05
N LYS A 189 -9.05 -2.42 -11.39
CA LYS A 189 -8.41 -2.78 -12.66
C LYS A 189 -9.21 -2.29 -13.85
N ARG A 190 -10.52 -2.53 -13.87
CA ARG A 190 -11.39 -2.04 -14.95
C ARG A 190 -11.40 -0.51 -15.06
N LEU A 191 -11.42 0.20 -13.93
CA LEU A 191 -11.32 1.66 -13.91
C LEU A 191 -9.97 2.15 -14.43
N SER A 192 -8.88 1.45 -14.09
CA SER A 192 -7.55 1.77 -14.61
C SER A 192 -7.43 1.53 -16.13
N GLU A 193 -8.10 0.50 -16.66
CA GLU A 193 -8.20 0.24 -18.09
C GLU A 193 -8.97 1.36 -18.77
N ILE A 194 -10.13 1.77 -18.23
CA ILE A 194 -10.90 2.91 -18.74
C ILE A 194 -10.10 4.21 -18.64
N GLU A 195 -9.38 4.44 -17.55
CA GLU A 195 -8.52 5.62 -17.39
C GLU A 195 -7.39 5.62 -18.43
N SER A 196 -6.79 4.47 -18.71
CA SER A 196 -5.79 4.32 -19.77
C SER A 196 -6.40 4.55 -21.16
N ASP A 197 -7.59 4.02 -21.43
CA ASP A 197 -8.31 4.23 -22.70
C ASP A 197 -8.69 5.71 -22.89
N LEU A 198 -9.13 6.37 -21.82
CA LEU A 198 -9.41 7.80 -21.83
C LEU A 198 -8.13 8.61 -22.00
N LYS A 199 -7.03 8.25 -21.32
CA LYS A 199 -5.73 8.90 -21.52
C LYS A 199 -5.21 8.67 -22.94
N THR A 200 -5.36 7.51 -23.55
CA THR A 200 -4.95 7.33 -24.96
C THR A 200 -5.85 8.09 -25.93
N THR A 201 -7.14 8.22 -25.62
CA THR A 201 -8.11 8.95 -26.45
C THR A 201 -7.96 10.48 -26.32
N PHE A 202 -7.58 10.98 -25.14
CA PHE A 202 -7.52 12.41 -24.82
C PHE A 202 -6.10 12.97 -24.64
N CYS A 203 -5.09 12.12 -24.43
CA CYS A 203 -3.66 12.48 -24.36
C CYS A 203 -2.89 11.80 -25.51
N TYR A 204 -2.75 12.53 -26.61
CA TYR A 204 -1.53 12.50 -27.42
C TYR A 204 -0.95 13.93 -27.38
N GLU A 205 -0.14 14.18 -26.36
CA GLU A 205 0.92 15.18 -26.46
C GLU A 205 2.12 14.48 -27.14
N GLU A 206 2.62 15.09 -28.22
CA GLU A 206 3.93 14.88 -28.88
C GLU A 206 4.08 14.10 -30.21
N SER A 207 3.12 13.36 -30.76
CA SER A 207 3.28 12.86 -32.14
C SER A 207 2.24 13.42 -33.12
N ILE A 208 2.67 14.47 -33.80
CA ILE A 208 2.09 14.98 -35.06
C ILE A 208 2.16 13.87 -36.11
N VAL A 209 1.01 13.39 -36.61
CA VAL A 209 0.70 13.22 -38.04
C VAL A 209 -0.84 13.23 -38.19
N ASP A 210 -1.33 14.14 -39.04
CA ASP A 210 -2.71 14.22 -39.57
C ASP A 210 -3.86 14.55 -38.60
N GLY A 211 -3.85 15.81 -38.12
CA GLY A 211 -4.94 16.74 -38.43
C GLY A 211 -6.37 16.35 -38.04
N SER A 212 -6.64 16.05 -36.76
CA SER A 212 -7.88 16.42 -36.03
C SER A 212 -7.83 15.87 -34.60
N ILE A 213 -7.01 16.48 -33.74
CA ILE A 213 -6.93 16.09 -32.31
C ILE A 213 -7.98 16.89 -31.53
N LEU A 214 -9.01 16.18 -31.06
CA LEU A 214 -10.09 16.67 -30.21
C LEU A 214 -9.63 16.69 -28.74
N SER A 215 -8.78 17.66 -28.38
CA SER A 215 -8.58 17.98 -26.96
C SER A 215 -9.93 18.43 -26.35
N PRO A 216 -10.28 18.03 -25.12
CA PRO A 216 -11.53 18.45 -24.47
C PRO A 216 -11.74 19.97 -24.48
N ASP A 217 -10.65 20.74 -24.36
CA ASP A 217 -10.69 22.20 -24.41
C ASP A 217 -10.89 22.72 -25.83
N LYS A 218 -10.34 22.05 -26.86
CA LYS A 218 -10.62 22.34 -28.27
C LYS A 218 -12.06 22.01 -28.65
N ILE A 219 -12.59 20.89 -28.17
CA ILE A 219 -14.02 20.55 -28.34
C ILE A 219 -14.88 21.64 -27.73
N LYS A 220 -14.56 22.06 -26.50
CA LYS A 220 -15.30 23.09 -25.80
C LYS A 220 -15.23 24.45 -26.52
N SER A 221 -14.07 24.83 -27.02
CA SER A 221 -13.91 26.07 -27.80
C SER A 221 -14.62 26.00 -29.15
N GLU A 222 -14.60 24.84 -29.82
CA GLU A 222 -15.22 24.67 -31.14
C GLU A 222 -16.74 24.57 -31.05
N ILE A 223 -17.27 23.89 -30.01
CA ILE A 223 -18.69 23.92 -29.68
C ILE A 223 -19.12 25.36 -29.41
N LYS A 224 -18.35 26.12 -28.63
CA LYS A 224 -18.66 27.53 -28.38
C LYS A 224 -18.65 28.36 -29.66
N ARG A 225 -17.67 28.15 -30.55
CA ARG A 225 -17.63 28.82 -31.85
C ARG A 225 -18.83 28.48 -32.73
N LEU A 226 -19.23 27.20 -32.77
CA LEU A 226 -20.40 26.75 -33.50
C LEU A 226 -21.68 27.35 -32.93
N PHE A 227 -21.81 27.46 -31.60
CA PHE A 227 -22.94 28.17 -30.99
C PHE A 227 -22.98 29.64 -31.40
N ASP A 228 -21.85 30.35 -31.34
CA ASP A 228 -21.78 31.76 -31.76
C ASP A 228 -22.10 31.93 -33.27
N GLU A 229 -21.78 30.92 -34.09
CA GLU A 229 -22.05 30.91 -35.53
C GLU A 229 -23.52 30.60 -35.85
N VAL A 230 -24.14 29.69 -35.10
CA VAL A 230 -25.58 29.43 -35.16
C VAL A 230 -26.39 30.64 -34.71
N GLU A 231 -25.95 31.34 -33.66
CA GLU A 231 -26.59 32.57 -33.17
C GLU A 231 -26.52 33.71 -34.21
N LYS A 232 -25.40 33.82 -34.93
CA LYS A 232 -25.28 34.74 -36.08
C LYS A 232 -26.22 34.36 -37.22
N LEU A 233 -26.35 33.07 -37.53
CA LEU A 233 -27.27 32.59 -38.56
C LEU A 233 -28.73 32.83 -38.17
N GLU A 234 -29.08 32.72 -36.89
CA GLU A 234 -30.40 33.05 -36.38
C GLU A 234 -30.70 34.55 -36.54
N SER A 235 -29.75 35.42 -36.19
CA SER A 235 -29.89 36.87 -36.41
C SER A 235 -30.00 37.24 -37.89
N ILE A 236 -29.24 36.57 -38.78
CA ILE A 236 -29.37 36.75 -40.24
C ILE A 236 -30.74 36.24 -40.72
N GLY A 237 -31.23 35.14 -40.16
CA GLY A 237 -32.57 34.60 -40.43
C GLY A 237 -33.67 35.59 -40.06
N GLU A 238 -33.60 36.19 -38.87
CA GLU A 238 -34.53 37.24 -38.43
C GLU A 238 -34.47 38.49 -39.32
N GLU A 239 -33.27 38.87 -39.77
CA GLU A 239 -33.10 40.00 -40.67
C GLU A 239 -33.69 39.71 -42.07
N ILE A 240 -33.46 38.52 -42.61
CA ILE A 240 -34.07 38.07 -43.88
C ILE A 240 -35.59 38.00 -43.74
N GLU A 241 -36.13 37.49 -42.63
CA GLU A 241 -37.57 37.44 -42.38
C GLU A 241 -38.17 38.86 -42.34
N LYS A 242 -37.47 39.82 -41.72
CA LYS A 242 -37.86 41.24 -41.70
C LYS A 242 -37.84 41.89 -43.08
N TYR A 243 -36.91 41.53 -43.96
CA TYR A 243 -36.88 42.02 -45.35
C TYR A 243 -37.91 41.31 -46.24
N SER A 244 -38.16 40.02 -46.02
CA SER A 244 -39.10 39.21 -46.80
C SER A 244 -40.56 39.49 -46.46
N VAL A 245 -40.85 39.89 -45.21
CA VAL A 245 -42.21 40.26 -44.75
C VAL A 245 -42.49 41.76 -44.92
N ASN A 246 -41.53 42.58 -45.38
CA ASN A 246 -41.73 44.02 -45.54
C ASN A 246 -42.62 44.34 -46.76
N PRO A 247 -43.88 44.79 -46.58
CA PRO A 247 -44.82 44.98 -47.68
C PRO A 247 -44.38 46.09 -48.65
N LYS A 248 -43.45 46.98 -48.25
CA LYS A 248 -42.89 48.03 -49.11
C LYS A 248 -41.90 47.52 -50.15
N ILE A 249 -41.15 46.45 -49.84
CA ILE A 249 -40.18 45.84 -50.77
C ILE A 249 -40.92 44.94 -51.76
N ILE A 250 -41.90 44.17 -51.27
CA ILE A 250 -42.82 43.41 -52.14
C ILE A 250 -43.54 44.37 -53.12
N GLN A 251 -43.99 45.55 -52.65
CA GLN A 251 -44.57 46.58 -53.53
C GLN A 251 -43.58 47.26 -54.50
N GLN A 252 -42.29 47.32 -54.19
CA GLN A 252 -41.29 47.90 -55.09
C GLN A 252 -40.89 46.90 -56.19
N VAL A 253 -40.81 45.62 -55.86
CA VAL A 253 -40.54 44.54 -56.83
C VAL A 253 -41.78 44.23 -57.68
N SER A 254 -42.99 44.47 -57.16
CA SER A 254 -44.25 44.30 -57.91
C SER A 254 -44.66 45.52 -58.74
N LYS A 255 -43.93 46.64 -58.70
CA LYS A 255 -44.19 47.78 -59.58
C LYS A 255 -43.61 47.46 -60.94
N GLN A 256 -44.48 47.39 -61.96
CA GLN A 256 -44.08 47.29 -63.36
C GLN A 256 -42.97 48.29 -63.64
N THR A 257 -41.82 47.78 -64.02
CA THR A 257 -40.70 48.58 -64.51
C THR A 257 -41.00 49.00 -65.95
N ASP A 258 -40.39 50.08 -66.43
CA ASP A 258 -40.50 50.50 -67.85
C ASP A 258 -40.11 49.37 -68.83
N VAL A 259 -39.33 48.39 -68.36
CA VAL A 259 -38.98 47.15 -69.07
C VAL A 259 -40.20 46.24 -69.28
N ASP A 260 -41.09 46.13 -68.31
CA ASP A 260 -42.32 45.33 -68.41
C ASP A 260 -43.33 45.99 -69.36
N ALA A 261 -43.38 47.33 -69.39
CA ALA A 261 -44.16 48.08 -70.37
C ALA A 261 -43.60 47.90 -71.79
N PHE A 262 -42.27 47.87 -71.95
CA PHE A 262 -41.61 47.61 -73.23
C PHE A 262 -41.85 46.18 -73.74
N ILE A 263 -41.76 45.18 -72.86
CA ILE A 263 -42.04 43.78 -73.19
C ILE A 263 -43.51 43.61 -73.60
N ASN A 264 -44.46 44.18 -72.84
CA ASN A 264 -45.88 44.09 -73.19
C ASN A 264 -46.21 44.81 -74.52
N PHE A 265 -45.59 45.96 -74.80
CA PHE A 265 -45.76 46.64 -76.08
C PHE A 265 -45.25 45.81 -77.27
N HIS A 266 -44.13 45.10 -77.10
CA HIS A 266 -43.59 44.23 -78.15
C HIS A 266 -44.44 42.96 -78.32
N VAL A 267 -44.91 42.36 -77.23
CA VAL A 267 -45.79 41.19 -77.27
C VAL A 267 -47.12 41.53 -77.94
N ASP A 268 -47.74 42.67 -77.62
CA ASP A 268 -49.00 43.10 -78.25
C ASP A 268 -48.86 43.41 -79.74
N ASN A 269 -47.73 43.99 -80.17
CA ASN A 269 -47.47 44.23 -81.60
C ASN A 269 -47.24 42.92 -82.37
N VAL A 270 -46.56 41.94 -81.78
CA VAL A 270 -46.37 40.62 -82.39
C VAL A 270 -47.69 39.86 -82.47
N ILE A 271 -48.57 39.97 -81.47
CA ILE A 271 -49.90 39.34 -81.50
C ILE A 271 -50.80 40.00 -82.55
N LYS A 272 -50.76 41.34 -82.71
CA LYS A 272 -51.54 42.04 -83.74
C LYS A 272 -51.08 41.74 -85.18
N GLN A 273 -49.79 41.46 -85.38
CA GLN A 273 -49.29 41.03 -86.69
C GLN A 273 -49.71 39.59 -87.04
N ASN A 274 -49.90 38.72 -86.04
CA ASN A 274 -50.32 37.33 -86.24
C ASN A 274 -51.85 37.11 -86.28
N GLN A 275 -52.68 38.17 -86.23
CA GLN A 275 -54.15 38.09 -86.36
C GLN A 275 -54.68 38.71 -87.67
N LEU A 276 -53.79 39.09 -88.59
CA LEU A 276 -54.11 39.68 -89.91
C LEU A 276 -53.53 38.89 -91.10
N GLU A 277 -53.05 37.67 -90.87
CA GLU A 277 -52.78 36.64 -91.89
C GLU A 277 -53.63 35.39 -91.61
#